data_AF-G2KRX7-F1
#
_entry.id   AF-G2KRX7-F1
#
_cell.length_a   1.000
_cell.length_b   1.000
_cell.length_c   1.000
_cell.angle_alpha   90.00
_cell.angle_beta   90.00
_cell.angle_gamma   90.00
#
_symmetry.space_group_name_H-M   'P 1'
#
loop_
_entity.id
_entity.type
_entity.pdbx_description
1 polymer ?
#
loop_
_entity_poly.entity_id
_entity_poly.type
_entity_poly.pdbx_seq_one_letter_code
_entity_poly.pdbx_strand_id
1 'polypeptide(L)'
;MTTQYFVRVIGDYGQLGDMAFAEVSDRLDAQLMDIPGAHFSVRLSSVPVFDTIATGFMLAQLAVNSPLGDRHIFYVNTAPRKDKAQARVDNEGEGLVYAKLKNGVRVVAVNSGYSLTLIKPFTDSIRLIKVSAAGSQFRSRDNFPVAVGAIARGDESLLGDDVTHTVPDALPKNVVVYTDGYGNLKCSIDPKDLDAHHGEKVTVEINGREQVAMVGTGIFAVADGEYCLAKGSSGWALPDGSRMEFAEMVKRGGNASKSFGTPPGGIKVNWR
;
A
#
# COMPACT_ATOMS: atom_id res chain seq x y z
N MET A 1 3.08 33.40 6.65
CA MET A 1 2.65 32.57 5.50
C MET A 1 2.26 31.21 6.04
N THR A 2 1.08 30.70 5.71
CA THR A 2 0.63 29.37 6.15
C THR A 2 1.29 28.31 5.27
N THR A 3 1.85 27.27 5.88
CA THR A 3 2.49 26.16 5.16
C THR A 3 1.45 25.09 4.83
N GLN A 4 1.41 24.65 3.57
CA GLN A 4 0.52 23.58 3.12
C GLN A 4 1.11 22.19 3.42
N TYR A 5 0.28 21.32 4.01
CA TYR A 5 0.55 19.92 4.24
C TYR A 5 -0.57 19.05 3.64
N PHE A 6 -0.25 17.78 3.40
CA PHE A 6 -1.20 16.79 2.91
C PHE A 6 -1.18 15.55 3.78
N VAL A 7 -2.36 15.07 4.15
CA VAL A 7 -2.53 13.77 4.80
C VAL A 7 -3.21 12.84 3.81
N ARG A 8 -2.51 11.79 3.37
CA ARG A 8 -3.11 10.74 2.56
C ARG A 8 -3.56 9.59 3.44
N VAL A 9 -4.86 9.35 3.47
CA VAL A 9 -5.46 8.17 4.10
C VAL A 9 -5.47 7.03 3.08
N ILE A 10 -4.82 5.91 3.41
CA ILE A 10 -4.93 4.64 2.67
C ILE A 10 -5.64 3.67 3.60
N GLY A 11 -6.84 3.22 3.21
CA GLY A 11 -7.68 2.40 4.08
C GLY A 11 -8.47 1.33 3.33
N ASP A 12 -8.72 0.22 4.03
CA ASP A 12 -9.56 -0.88 3.55
C ASP A 12 -11.03 -0.73 3.96
N TYR A 13 -11.47 0.51 4.15
CA TYR A 13 -12.79 0.91 4.67
C TYR A 13 -13.95 0.78 3.66
N GLY A 14 -13.76 0.05 2.56
CA GLY A 14 -14.71 -0.01 1.46
C GLY A 14 -14.42 1.02 0.37
N GLN A 15 -15.44 1.36 -0.41
CA GLN A 15 -15.29 2.28 -1.56
C GLN A 15 -15.11 3.73 -1.11
N LEU A 16 -14.52 4.56 -1.99
CA LEU A 16 -14.49 6.00 -1.76
C LEU A 16 -15.93 6.54 -1.69
N GLY A 17 -16.32 7.09 -0.55
CA GLY A 17 -17.69 7.49 -0.25
C GLY A 17 -18.37 6.65 0.84
N ASP A 18 -17.75 5.55 1.29
CA ASP A 18 -18.19 4.86 2.49
C ASP A 18 -18.13 5.78 3.72
N MET A 19 -19.09 5.66 4.62
CA MET A 19 -19.19 6.45 5.85
C MET A 19 -17.93 6.33 6.70
N ALA A 20 -17.29 5.16 6.72
CA ALA A 20 -16.05 4.91 7.45
C ALA A 20 -14.92 5.86 7.03
N PHE A 21 -14.83 6.21 5.74
CA PHE A 21 -13.86 7.19 5.26
C PHE A 21 -14.17 8.61 5.75
N ALA A 22 -15.45 9.00 5.75
CA ALA A 22 -15.89 10.31 6.24
C ALA A 22 -15.64 10.47 7.75
N GLU A 23 -15.98 9.45 8.54
CA GLU A 23 -15.73 9.46 9.98
C GLU A 23 -14.24 9.59 10.30
N VAL A 24 -13.37 8.90 9.54
CA VAL A 24 -11.92 9.01 9.72
C VAL A 24 -11.41 10.39 9.29
N SER A 25 -11.89 10.95 8.18
CA SER A 25 -11.46 12.29 7.75
C SER A 25 -11.86 13.36 8.76
N ASP A 26 -13.08 13.34 9.27
CA ASP A 26 -13.56 14.33 10.24
C ASP A 26 -12.72 14.28 11.54
N ARG A 27 -12.35 13.08 11.98
CA ARG A 27 -11.49 12.90 13.15
C ARG A 27 -10.06 13.38 12.90
N LEU A 28 -9.53 13.23 11.69
CA LEU A 28 -8.23 13.79 11.33
C LEU A 28 -8.29 15.31 11.24
N ASP A 29 -9.30 15.87 10.59
CA ASP A 29 -9.48 17.32 10.48
C ASP A 29 -9.56 17.97 11.85
N ALA A 30 -10.31 17.38 12.78
CA ALA A 30 -10.38 17.84 14.17
C ALA A 30 -9.02 17.85 14.89
N GLN A 31 -8.07 16.98 14.51
CA GLN A 31 -6.72 16.94 15.10
C GLN A 31 -5.74 17.92 14.45
N LEU A 32 -6.07 18.40 13.26
CA LEU A 32 -5.16 19.14 12.37
C LEU A 32 -5.55 20.60 12.17
N MET A 33 -6.84 20.94 12.26
CA MET A 33 -7.37 22.26 11.88
C MET A 33 -6.82 23.42 12.71
N ASP A 34 -6.48 23.17 13.98
CA ASP A 34 -6.02 24.19 14.92
C ASP A 34 -4.49 24.29 15.03
N ILE A 35 -3.74 23.60 14.17
CA ILE A 35 -2.27 23.66 14.18
C ILE A 35 -1.83 25.03 13.64
N PRO A 36 -1.22 25.92 14.46
CA PRO A 36 -0.90 27.28 14.04
C PRO A 36 0.09 27.31 12.87
N GLY A 37 -0.20 28.13 11.85
CA GLY A 37 0.70 28.34 10.72
C GLY A 37 0.77 27.19 9.72
N ALA A 38 -0.07 26.16 9.88
CA ALA A 38 -0.18 25.04 8.95
C ALA A 38 -1.61 24.90 8.41
N HIS A 39 -1.73 24.50 7.15
CA HIS A 39 -3.01 24.08 6.56
C HIS A 39 -2.86 22.64 6.07
N PHE A 40 -3.76 21.76 6.48
CA PHE A 40 -3.75 20.35 6.10
C PHE A 40 -4.91 20.07 5.14
N SER A 41 -4.64 19.27 4.11
CA SER A 41 -5.69 18.70 3.26
C SER A 41 -5.66 17.18 3.33
N VAL A 42 -6.77 16.58 3.75
CA VAL A 42 -6.95 15.14 3.82
C VAL A 42 -7.35 14.61 2.43
N ARG A 43 -6.68 13.54 1.98
CA ARG A 43 -6.91 12.88 0.69
C ARG A 43 -7.12 11.40 0.92
N LEU A 44 -8.17 10.85 0.34
CA LEU A 44 -8.58 9.47 0.60
C LEU A 44 -8.13 8.54 -0.52
N SER A 45 -7.81 7.30 -0.17
CA SER A 45 -7.46 6.23 -1.10
C SER A 45 -7.94 4.90 -0.52
N SER A 46 -8.69 4.15 -1.33
CA SER A 46 -9.23 2.85 -0.96
C SER A 46 -8.33 1.75 -1.48
N VAL A 47 -8.16 0.72 -0.67
CA VAL A 47 -7.52 -0.55 -1.02
C VAL A 47 -8.50 -1.70 -0.76
N PRO A 48 -8.34 -2.86 -1.43
CA PRO A 48 -9.19 -4.02 -1.18
C PRO A 48 -9.19 -4.44 0.29
N VAL A 49 -10.33 -4.94 0.75
CA VAL A 49 -10.55 -5.36 2.14
C VAL A 49 -9.50 -6.37 2.57
N PHE A 50 -8.81 -6.11 3.69
CA PHE A 50 -7.77 -6.95 4.29
C PHE A 50 -6.50 -7.18 3.45
N ASP A 51 -6.33 -6.48 2.33
CA ASP A 51 -5.23 -6.70 1.39
C ASP A 51 -3.97 -5.88 1.76
N THR A 52 -3.17 -6.43 2.66
CA THR A 52 -1.92 -5.79 3.12
C THR A 52 -0.87 -5.65 2.01
N ILE A 53 -0.93 -6.46 0.94
CA ILE A 53 0.02 -6.39 -0.18
C ILE A 53 -0.33 -5.21 -1.08
N ALA A 54 -1.61 -5.07 -1.47
CA ALA A 54 -2.08 -3.90 -2.21
C ALA A 54 -1.87 -2.60 -1.43
N THR A 55 -2.05 -2.66 -0.10
CA THR A 55 -1.76 -1.55 0.82
C THR A 55 -0.30 -1.15 0.78
N GLY A 56 0.62 -2.11 0.95
CA GLY A 56 2.06 -1.86 0.92
C GLY A 56 2.52 -1.31 -0.44
N PHE A 57 1.96 -1.82 -1.53
CA PHE A 57 2.23 -1.32 -2.87
C PHE A 57 1.77 0.13 -3.04
N MET A 58 0.51 0.44 -2.72
CA MET A 58 -0.01 1.80 -2.86
C MET A 58 0.76 2.78 -1.99
N LEU A 59 1.06 2.39 -0.74
CA LEU A 59 1.86 3.21 0.17
C LEU A 59 3.23 3.51 -0.43
N ALA A 60 4.00 2.50 -0.82
CA ALA A 60 5.34 2.71 -1.36
C ALA A 60 5.33 3.50 -2.68
N GLN A 61 4.41 3.16 -3.60
CA GLN A 61 4.28 3.83 -4.89
C GLN A 61 4.03 5.34 -4.73
N LEU A 62 3.29 5.76 -3.70
CA LEU A 62 2.95 7.16 -3.46
C LEU A 62 3.92 7.87 -2.49
N ALA A 63 4.43 7.17 -1.47
CA ALA A 63 5.28 7.76 -0.43
C ALA A 63 6.74 7.88 -0.88
N VAL A 64 7.31 6.83 -1.48
CA VAL A 64 8.70 6.84 -1.93
C VAL A 64 8.88 7.82 -3.08
N ASN A 65 7.94 7.85 -4.02
CA ASN A 65 7.94 8.78 -5.15
C ASN A 65 7.33 10.15 -4.82
N SER A 66 7.09 10.48 -3.54
CA SER A 66 6.38 11.71 -3.21
C SER A 66 7.23 12.95 -3.52
N PRO A 67 6.74 13.89 -4.35
CA PRO A 67 7.43 15.16 -4.59
C PRO A 67 7.24 16.16 -3.43
N LEU A 68 6.43 15.81 -2.43
CA LEU A 68 6.04 16.68 -1.32
C LEU A 68 6.94 16.53 -0.09
N GLY A 69 7.72 15.45 0.00
CA GLY A 69 8.64 15.18 1.11
C GLY A 69 7.99 15.32 2.49
N ASP A 70 8.59 16.13 3.35
CA ASP A 70 8.15 16.40 4.72
C ASP A 70 6.74 17.03 4.84
N ARG A 71 6.21 17.58 3.74
CA ARG A 71 4.84 18.11 3.66
C ARG A 71 3.78 17.03 3.48
N HIS A 72 4.18 15.76 3.38
CA HIS A 72 3.26 14.63 3.20
C HIS A 72 3.29 13.71 4.41
N ILE A 73 2.10 13.44 4.94
CA ILE A 73 1.86 12.44 5.99
C ILE A 73 0.97 11.36 5.38
N PHE A 74 1.34 10.09 5.56
CA PHE A 74 0.49 8.96 5.22
C PHE A 74 -0.14 8.42 6.50
N TYR A 75 -1.46 8.27 6.48
CA TYR A 75 -2.21 7.57 7.51
C TYR A 75 -2.77 6.28 6.92
N VAL A 76 -2.24 5.13 7.34
CA VAL A 76 -2.45 3.85 6.64
C VAL A 76 -3.06 2.83 7.57
N ASN A 77 -4.20 2.27 7.19
CA ASN A 77 -4.88 1.26 7.97
C ASN A 77 -5.49 0.18 7.07
N THR A 78 -4.88 -1.00 7.14
CA THR A 78 -5.47 -2.25 6.65
C THR A 78 -5.32 -3.24 7.77
N ALA A 79 -6.43 -3.63 8.38
CA ALA A 79 -6.43 -4.47 9.58
C ALA A 79 -7.11 -5.80 9.23
N PRO A 80 -6.37 -6.80 8.71
CA PRO A 80 -6.94 -8.08 8.32
C PRO A 80 -7.56 -8.84 9.49
N ARG A 81 -7.16 -8.56 10.74
CA ARG A 81 -7.67 -9.25 11.97
C ARG A 81 -7.50 -10.78 11.89
N LYS A 82 -6.48 -11.26 11.15
CA LYS A 82 -6.20 -12.70 10.90
C LYS A 82 -4.98 -13.23 11.65
N ASP A 83 -4.33 -12.41 12.45
CA ASP A 83 -3.12 -12.73 13.24
C ASP A 83 -3.40 -13.66 14.43
N LYS A 84 -4.60 -13.64 15.02
CA LYS A 84 -5.01 -14.50 16.13
C LYS A 84 -6.23 -15.33 15.74
N ALA A 85 -6.10 -16.65 15.82
CA ALA A 85 -7.23 -17.57 15.63
C ALA A 85 -8.24 -17.52 16.80
N GLN A 86 -7.82 -17.00 17.96
CA GLN A 86 -8.66 -16.86 19.15
C GLN A 86 -9.32 -15.49 19.23
N ALA A 87 -10.48 -15.42 19.90
CA ALA A 87 -11.14 -14.16 20.21
C ALA A 87 -10.20 -13.24 21.00
N ARG A 88 -10.11 -11.98 20.58
CA ARG A 88 -9.28 -10.96 21.25
C ARG A 88 -10.00 -10.44 22.49
N VAL A 89 -9.27 -10.28 23.59
CA VAL A 89 -9.75 -9.55 24.77
C VAL A 89 -9.75 -8.05 24.42
N ASP A 90 -10.78 -7.31 24.83
CA ASP A 90 -10.89 -5.85 24.71
C ASP A 90 -10.66 -5.22 23.32
N ASN A 91 -10.92 -6.00 22.26
CA ASN A 91 -10.70 -5.61 20.85
C ASN A 91 -9.24 -5.24 20.53
N GLU A 92 -8.27 -5.84 21.24
CA GLU A 92 -6.84 -5.68 20.90
C GLU A 92 -6.59 -6.02 19.43
N GLY A 93 -5.72 -5.25 18.78
CA GLY A 93 -5.28 -5.55 17.42
C GLY A 93 -3.91 -4.99 17.11
N GLU A 94 -3.51 -5.15 15.85
CA GLU A 94 -2.21 -4.76 15.32
C GLU A 94 -1.82 -3.35 15.79
N GLY A 95 -0.56 -3.19 16.20
CA GLY A 95 -0.03 -1.95 16.76
C GLY A 95 0.07 -0.85 15.71
N LEU A 96 -0.08 0.40 16.14
CA LEU A 96 0.18 1.57 15.30
C LEU A 96 1.67 1.90 15.36
N VAL A 97 2.28 2.18 14.22
CA VAL A 97 3.70 2.52 14.10
C VAL A 97 3.90 3.84 13.35
N TYR A 98 5.06 4.43 13.57
CA TYR A 98 5.57 5.59 12.86
C TYR A 98 6.85 5.23 12.12
N ALA A 99 6.98 5.71 10.89
CA ALA A 99 8.22 5.71 10.13
C ALA A 99 8.42 7.08 9.46
N LYS A 100 9.65 7.58 9.51
CA LYS A 100 10.08 8.74 8.72
C LYS A 100 10.94 8.24 7.58
N LEU A 101 10.53 8.51 6.35
CA LEU A 101 11.28 8.11 5.16
C LEU A 101 12.44 9.09 4.91
N LYS A 102 13.47 8.62 4.21
CA LYS A 102 14.65 9.40 3.82
C LYS A 102 14.32 10.66 3.02
N ASN A 103 13.19 10.68 2.30
CA ASN A 103 12.69 11.85 1.58
C ASN A 103 11.87 12.83 2.44
N GLY A 104 11.78 12.60 3.75
CA GLY A 104 11.05 13.43 4.71
C GLY A 104 9.59 13.01 4.95
N VAL A 105 9.01 12.17 4.09
CA VAL A 105 7.63 11.68 4.25
C VAL A 105 7.46 11.00 5.60
N ARG A 106 6.36 11.33 6.28
CA ARG A 106 5.99 10.72 7.56
C ARG A 106 4.88 9.69 7.33
N VAL A 107 5.01 8.52 7.93
CA VAL A 107 4.04 7.43 7.81
C VAL A 107 3.57 7.04 9.21
N VAL A 108 2.26 7.11 9.43
CA VAL A 108 1.56 6.59 10.60
C VAL A 108 0.68 5.45 10.13
N ALA A 109 1.00 4.22 10.52
CA ALA A 109 0.41 3.05 9.90
C ALA A 109 0.15 1.93 10.89
N VAL A 110 -0.87 1.12 10.64
CA VAL A 110 -1.01 -0.18 11.33
C VAL A 110 0.07 -1.13 10.83
N ASN A 111 0.83 -1.73 11.74
CA ASN A 111 1.84 -2.73 11.43
C ASN A 111 1.17 -4.09 11.16
N SER A 112 0.70 -4.29 9.92
CA SER A 112 -0.04 -5.48 9.50
C SER A 112 0.51 -6.10 8.22
N GLY A 113 0.76 -7.41 8.26
CA GLY A 113 1.17 -8.20 7.10
C GLY A 113 2.31 -7.55 6.31
N TYR A 114 2.05 -7.22 5.05
CA TYR A 114 3.01 -6.63 4.12
C TYR A 114 2.86 -5.10 3.92
N SER A 115 2.01 -4.43 4.73
CA SER A 115 1.65 -3.02 4.52
C SER A 115 2.84 -2.06 4.58
N LEU A 116 3.93 -2.45 5.26
CA LEU A 116 5.13 -1.62 5.43
C LEU A 116 6.38 -2.19 4.74
N THR A 117 6.30 -3.41 4.21
CA THR A 117 7.43 -4.14 3.63
C THR A 117 8.17 -3.32 2.58
N LEU A 118 7.44 -2.67 1.68
CA LEU A 118 8.01 -1.94 0.56
C LEU A 118 8.60 -0.56 0.93
N ILE A 119 8.27 -0.01 2.10
CA ILE A 119 8.88 1.23 2.60
C ILE A 119 10.02 0.99 3.58
N LYS A 120 10.17 -0.24 4.11
CA LYS A 120 11.19 -0.61 5.09
C LYS A 120 12.62 -0.18 4.68
N PRO A 121 13.06 -0.33 3.42
CA PRO A 121 14.40 0.12 3.02
C PRO A 121 14.62 1.65 3.06
N PHE A 122 13.54 2.42 3.10
CA PHE A 122 13.54 3.88 2.99
C PHE A 122 13.50 4.60 4.33
N THR A 123 13.59 3.87 5.43
CA THR A 123 13.57 4.44 6.79
C THR A 123 14.65 3.79 7.64
N ASP A 124 15.15 4.53 8.64
CA ASP A 124 16.16 4.03 9.56
C ASP A 124 15.54 3.21 10.69
N SER A 125 14.27 3.50 11.05
CA SER A 125 13.54 2.80 12.11
C SER A 125 12.03 2.93 11.92
N ILE A 126 11.31 1.87 12.25
CA ILE A 126 9.85 1.82 12.38
C ILE A 126 9.54 1.70 13.87
N ARG A 127 8.98 2.74 14.47
CA ARG A 127 8.78 2.82 15.93
C ARG A 127 7.32 2.62 16.29
N LEU A 128 7.05 1.89 17.37
CA LEU A 128 5.71 1.75 17.93
C LEU A 128 5.18 3.14 18.35
N ILE A 129 3.89 3.38 18.15
CA ILE A 129 3.19 4.54 18.70
C ILE A 129 2.44 4.10 19.95
N LYS A 130 2.72 4.76 21.08
CA LYS A 130 2.06 4.57 22.38
C LYS A 130 0.66 5.20 22.37
N VAL A 131 -0.25 4.57 21.65
CA VAL A 131 -1.68 4.90 21.64
C VAL A 131 -2.46 3.67 22.13
N SER A 132 -3.58 3.89 22.83
CA SER A 132 -4.41 2.77 23.28
C SER A 132 -4.79 1.89 22.09
N ALA A 133 -4.38 0.62 22.15
CA ALA A 133 -4.73 -0.40 21.19
C ALA A 133 -6.05 -1.10 21.53
N ALA A 134 -6.68 -0.75 22.66
CA ALA A 134 -7.90 -1.35 23.21
C ALA A 134 -9.05 -0.33 23.33
N GLY A 135 -10.26 -0.83 23.61
CA GLY A 135 -11.42 -0.01 23.98
C GLY A 135 -12.25 0.56 22.82
N SER A 136 -11.89 0.28 21.56
CA SER A 136 -12.74 0.59 20.40
C SER A 136 -12.66 -0.52 19.34
N GLN A 137 -13.82 -0.81 18.72
CA GLN A 137 -13.92 -1.70 17.56
C GLN A 137 -13.43 -1.02 16.26
N PHE A 138 -13.33 0.31 16.25
CA PHE A 138 -12.92 1.13 15.11
C PHE A 138 -11.78 2.10 15.49
N ARG A 139 -10.66 1.53 15.95
CA ARG A 139 -9.50 2.28 16.48
C ARG A 139 -8.92 3.32 15.52
N SER A 140 -9.01 3.08 14.22
CA SER A 140 -8.52 4.02 13.21
C SER A 140 -9.38 5.28 13.06
N ARG A 141 -10.60 5.28 13.60
CA ARG A 141 -11.44 6.46 13.79
C ARG A 141 -11.26 7.05 15.20
N ASP A 142 -11.27 6.20 16.22
CA ASP A 142 -11.42 6.66 17.61
C ASP A 142 -10.10 7.00 18.31
N ASN A 143 -9.03 6.25 18.04
CA ASN A 143 -7.80 6.29 18.84
C ASN A 143 -6.63 6.89 18.06
N PHE A 144 -6.44 6.41 16.82
CA PHE A 144 -5.23 6.70 16.03
C PHE A 144 -5.14 8.13 15.47
N PRO A 145 -6.23 8.87 15.16
CA PRO A 145 -6.12 10.25 14.67
C PRO A 145 -5.35 11.19 15.62
N VAL A 146 -5.42 10.96 16.94
CA VAL A 146 -4.65 11.73 17.93
C VAL A 146 -3.15 11.62 17.69
N ALA A 147 -2.67 10.42 17.33
CA ALA A 147 -1.27 10.22 16.98
C ALA A 147 -0.87 10.98 15.72
N VAL A 148 -1.75 11.04 14.71
CA VAL A 148 -1.48 11.83 13.49
C VAL A 148 -1.35 13.32 13.82
N GLY A 149 -2.22 13.86 14.69
CA GLY A 149 -2.12 15.24 15.17
C GLY A 149 -0.82 15.53 15.93
N ALA A 150 -0.38 14.62 16.81
CA ALA A 150 0.90 14.75 17.51
C ALA A 150 2.09 14.78 16.55
N ILE A 151 2.15 13.80 15.62
CA ILE A 151 3.19 13.74 14.59
C ILE A 151 3.16 14.96 13.65
N ALA A 152 1.98 15.49 13.33
CA ALA A 152 1.83 16.70 12.54
C ALA A 152 2.43 17.94 13.24
N ARG A 153 2.31 18.01 14.58
CA ARG A 153 2.95 19.03 15.43
C ARG A 153 4.44 18.78 15.69
N GLY A 154 5.00 17.67 15.22
CA GLY A 154 6.38 17.28 15.50
C GLY A 154 6.59 16.72 16.92
N ASP A 155 5.50 16.36 17.61
CA ASP A 155 5.58 15.66 18.89
C ASP A 155 5.90 14.19 18.64
N GLU A 156 7.11 13.79 19.02
CA GLU A 156 7.59 12.41 18.94
C GLU A 156 7.61 11.69 20.30
N SER A 157 7.08 12.32 21.37
CA SER A 157 7.10 11.76 22.73
C SER A 157 6.26 10.49 22.88
N LEU A 158 5.26 10.32 22.01
CA LEU A 158 4.44 9.12 21.91
C LEU A 158 5.15 7.93 21.25
N LEU A 159 6.38 8.10 20.75
CA LEU A 159 7.11 7.02 20.09
C LEU A 159 7.77 6.09 21.12
N GLY A 160 7.63 4.79 20.88
CA GLY A 160 8.16 3.71 21.69
C GLY A 160 9.25 2.95 20.95
N ASP A 161 9.32 1.66 21.24
CA ASP A 161 10.39 0.78 20.79
C ASP A 161 10.47 0.68 19.27
N ASP A 162 11.68 0.41 18.78
CA ASP A 162 11.91 0.05 17.38
C ASP A 162 11.43 -1.38 17.12
N VAL A 163 10.45 -1.49 16.22
CA VAL A 163 9.82 -2.74 15.81
C VAL A 163 10.08 -3.07 14.34
N THR A 164 11.11 -2.48 13.72
CA THR A 164 11.49 -2.71 12.32
C THR A 164 11.66 -4.19 11.98
N HIS A 165 12.19 -4.97 12.93
CA HIS A 165 12.38 -6.41 12.81
C HIS A 165 11.07 -7.21 12.63
N THR A 166 9.93 -6.64 13.00
CA THR A 166 8.61 -7.29 12.85
C THR A 166 8.02 -7.16 11.44
N VAL A 167 8.54 -6.24 10.63
CA VAL A 167 8.08 -6.01 9.25
C VAL A 167 8.80 -6.98 8.30
N PRO A 168 8.09 -7.72 7.42
CA PRO A 168 8.74 -8.60 6.46
C PRO A 168 9.72 -7.86 5.54
N ASP A 169 10.82 -8.50 5.19
CA ASP A 169 11.89 -7.90 4.36
C ASP A 169 11.54 -7.80 2.87
N ALA A 170 10.64 -8.66 2.38
CA ALA A 170 10.26 -8.71 0.97
C ALA A 170 8.82 -9.19 0.79
N LEU A 171 8.21 -8.81 -0.35
CA LEU A 171 6.95 -9.40 -0.78
C LEU A 171 7.16 -10.85 -1.26
N PRO A 172 6.11 -11.70 -1.23
CA PRO A 172 6.14 -12.97 -1.93
C PRO A 172 6.47 -12.79 -3.42
N LYS A 173 7.25 -13.70 -3.99
CA LYS A 173 7.58 -13.68 -5.43
C LYS A 173 6.45 -14.23 -6.30
N ASN A 174 6.30 -13.67 -7.49
CA ASN A 174 5.32 -14.09 -8.50
C ASN A 174 3.90 -14.14 -7.92
N VAL A 175 3.47 -13.05 -7.29
CA VAL A 175 2.08 -12.87 -6.85
C VAL A 175 1.49 -11.62 -7.45
N VAL A 176 0.17 -11.54 -7.50
CA VAL A 176 -0.56 -10.28 -7.72
C VAL A 176 -0.24 -9.34 -6.57
N VAL A 177 0.14 -8.12 -6.90
CA VAL A 177 0.51 -7.07 -5.95
C VAL A 177 -0.57 -6.01 -5.87
N TYR A 178 -1.11 -5.59 -7.02
CA TYR A 178 -2.12 -4.53 -7.08
C TYR A 178 -2.92 -4.63 -8.37
N THR A 179 -4.23 -4.35 -8.31
CA THR A 179 -5.08 -4.19 -9.50
C THR A 179 -5.32 -2.69 -9.73
N ASP A 180 -4.96 -2.17 -10.90
CA ASP A 180 -5.20 -0.76 -11.21
C ASP A 180 -6.63 -0.48 -11.71
N GLY A 181 -6.95 0.80 -11.93
CA GLY A 181 -8.29 1.24 -12.34
C GLY A 181 -8.75 0.73 -13.71
N TYR A 182 -7.82 0.27 -14.56
CA TYR A 182 -8.14 -0.37 -15.85
C TYR A 182 -8.35 -1.88 -15.69
N GLY A 183 -7.96 -2.44 -14.55
CA GLY A 183 -7.98 -3.86 -14.26
C GLY A 183 -6.73 -4.60 -14.71
N ASN A 184 -5.61 -3.89 -14.90
CA ASN A 184 -4.32 -4.54 -15.07
C ASN A 184 -3.83 -5.06 -13.72
N LEU A 185 -3.23 -6.24 -13.72
CA LEU A 185 -2.66 -6.85 -12.54
C LEU A 185 -1.16 -6.54 -12.51
N LYS A 186 -0.71 -5.81 -11.49
CA LYS A 186 0.71 -5.62 -11.19
C LYS A 186 1.18 -6.83 -10.40
N CYS A 187 2.33 -7.39 -10.76
CA CYS A 187 2.81 -8.66 -10.24
C CYS A 187 4.25 -8.51 -9.72
N SER A 188 4.60 -9.24 -8.66
CA SER A 188 5.97 -9.34 -8.12
C SER A 188 6.84 -10.36 -8.87
N ILE A 189 6.58 -10.50 -10.17
CA ILE A 189 7.49 -11.19 -11.09
C ILE A 189 8.61 -10.20 -11.41
N ASP A 190 9.87 -10.63 -11.31
CA ASP A 190 11.00 -9.81 -11.71
C ASP A 190 10.91 -9.59 -13.24
N PRO A 191 10.82 -8.34 -13.73
CA PRO A 191 10.75 -8.11 -15.17
C PRO A 191 11.93 -8.69 -15.94
N LYS A 192 13.10 -8.89 -15.30
CA LYS A 192 14.25 -9.55 -15.93
C LYS A 192 13.99 -11.01 -16.27
N ASP A 193 13.11 -11.69 -15.53
CA ASP A 193 12.71 -13.06 -15.83
C ASP A 193 11.92 -13.12 -17.16
N LEU A 194 11.36 -12.00 -17.62
CA LEU A 194 10.62 -11.92 -18.88
C LEU A 194 11.51 -11.65 -20.10
N ASP A 195 12.72 -11.12 -19.91
CA ASP A 195 13.57 -10.62 -21.00
C ASP A 195 13.91 -11.70 -22.03
N ALA A 196 14.14 -12.93 -21.57
CA ALA A 196 14.46 -14.09 -22.41
C ALA A 196 13.27 -14.63 -23.22
N HIS A 197 12.04 -14.23 -22.86
CA HIS A 197 10.80 -14.78 -23.41
C HIS A 197 10.07 -13.78 -24.31
N HIS A 198 10.64 -12.60 -24.58
CA HIS A 198 9.98 -11.59 -25.41
C HIS A 198 9.55 -12.14 -26.78
N GLY A 199 8.27 -11.95 -27.12
CA GLY A 199 7.65 -12.46 -28.34
C GLY A 199 7.11 -13.89 -28.23
N GLU A 200 7.30 -14.57 -27.10
CA GLU A 200 6.73 -15.89 -26.84
C GLU A 200 5.31 -15.80 -26.28
N LYS A 201 4.49 -16.81 -26.59
CA LYS A 201 3.19 -17.00 -25.95
C LYS A 201 3.34 -17.95 -24.76
N VAL A 202 2.95 -17.48 -23.60
CA VAL A 202 2.98 -18.23 -22.33
C VAL A 202 1.56 -18.46 -21.82
N THR A 203 1.36 -19.54 -21.07
CA THR A 203 0.14 -19.76 -20.30
C THR A 203 0.32 -19.12 -18.92
N VAL A 204 -0.53 -18.15 -18.60
CA VAL A 204 -0.56 -17.48 -17.29
C VAL A 204 -1.76 -17.99 -16.51
N GLU A 205 -1.50 -18.56 -15.34
CA GLU A 205 -2.51 -19.01 -14.39
C GLU A 205 -2.52 -18.10 -13.16
N ILE A 206 -3.70 -17.54 -12.85
CA ILE A 206 -3.95 -16.74 -11.65
C ILE A 206 -5.32 -17.13 -11.12
N ASN A 207 -5.41 -17.39 -9.81
CA ASN A 207 -6.69 -17.66 -9.14
C ASN A 207 -7.47 -18.85 -9.75
N GLY A 208 -6.75 -19.90 -10.15
CA GLY A 208 -7.32 -21.10 -10.79
C GLY A 208 -7.88 -20.86 -12.19
N ARG A 209 -7.52 -19.75 -12.84
CA ARG A 209 -7.95 -19.41 -14.21
C ARG A 209 -6.73 -19.18 -15.08
N GLU A 210 -6.77 -19.73 -16.29
CA GLU A 210 -5.68 -19.65 -17.25
C GLU A 210 -6.03 -18.72 -18.41
N GLN A 211 -5.06 -17.94 -18.87
CA GLN A 211 -5.14 -17.18 -20.13
C GLN A 211 -3.81 -17.33 -20.86
N VAL A 212 -3.85 -17.33 -22.20
CA VAL A 212 -2.63 -17.27 -23.03
C VAL A 212 -2.25 -15.80 -23.22
N ALA A 213 -1.02 -15.45 -22.89
CA ALA A 213 -0.48 -14.10 -22.99
C ALA A 213 0.78 -14.07 -23.85
N MET A 214 1.00 -13.00 -24.58
CA MET A 214 2.30 -12.70 -25.18
C MET A 214 3.21 -12.10 -24.11
N VAL A 215 4.47 -12.53 -24.04
CA VAL A 215 5.49 -11.81 -23.28
C VAL A 215 5.97 -10.63 -24.10
N GLY A 216 5.62 -9.42 -23.68
CA GLY A 216 5.84 -8.20 -24.44
C GLY A 216 7.00 -7.37 -23.90
N THR A 217 7.67 -6.62 -24.78
CA THR A 217 8.61 -5.55 -24.38
C THR A 217 7.90 -4.37 -23.70
N GLY A 218 6.57 -4.33 -23.77
CA GLY A 218 5.70 -3.39 -23.07
C GLY A 218 4.25 -3.81 -23.16
N ILE A 219 3.41 -3.21 -22.33
CA ILE A 219 1.97 -3.56 -22.20
C ILE A 219 1.13 -3.34 -23.47
N PHE A 220 1.67 -2.62 -24.47
CA PHE A 220 1.01 -2.34 -25.75
C PHE A 220 1.56 -3.15 -26.92
N ALA A 221 2.41 -4.15 -26.67
CA ALA A 221 3.03 -4.98 -27.70
C ALA A 221 2.08 -5.99 -28.38
N VAL A 222 0.79 -5.99 -28.03
CA VAL A 222 -0.23 -6.94 -28.51
C VAL A 222 -1.43 -6.23 -29.13
N ALA A 223 -2.20 -6.95 -29.94
CA ALA A 223 -3.42 -6.43 -30.55
C ALA A 223 -4.53 -6.22 -29.52
N ASP A 224 -5.57 -5.48 -29.90
CA ASP A 224 -6.76 -5.29 -29.07
C ASP A 224 -7.42 -6.63 -28.70
N GLY A 225 -7.85 -6.78 -27.44
CA GLY A 225 -8.42 -8.00 -26.89
C GLY A 225 -7.40 -9.06 -26.44
N GLU A 226 -6.14 -8.97 -26.87
CA GLU A 226 -5.09 -9.90 -26.48
C GLU A 226 -4.52 -9.61 -25.09
N TYR A 227 -3.96 -10.65 -24.48
CA TYR A 227 -3.26 -10.54 -23.22
C TYR A 227 -1.76 -10.34 -23.40
N CYS A 228 -1.17 -9.52 -22.55
CA CYS A 228 0.26 -9.28 -22.52
C CYS A 228 0.78 -9.38 -21.08
N LEU A 229 1.89 -10.08 -20.91
CA LEU A 229 2.71 -10.07 -19.70
C LEU A 229 3.98 -9.31 -20.03
N ALA A 230 4.19 -8.15 -19.40
CA ALA A 230 5.32 -7.29 -19.73
C ALA A 230 5.81 -6.52 -18.51
N LYS A 231 6.96 -5.87 -18.63
CA LYS A 231 7.39 -4.86 -17.65
C LYS A 231 6.35 -3.74 -17.53
N GLY A 232 5.96 -3.44 -16.29
CA GLY A 232 5.03 -2.39 -15.94
C GLY A 232 5.66 -1.01 -15.79
N SER A 233 4.82 -0.02 -15.51
CA SER A 233 5.24 1.38 -15.29
C SER A 233 5.53 1.72 -13.82
N SER A 234 5.01 0.90 -12.91
CA SER A 234 5.12 1.11 -11.46
C SER A 234 6.50 0.72 -10.93
N GLY A 235 6.88 1.32 -9.80
CA GLY A 235 8.20 1.15 -9.21
C GLY A 235 8.84 2.45 -8.76
N TRP A 236 10.03 2.33 -8.17
CA TRP A 236 10.80 3.43 -7.60
C TRP A 236 12.28 3.04 -7.47
N ALA A 237 13.14 4.04 -7.31
CA ALA A 237 14.55 3.81 -7.02
C ALA A 237 14.72 3.26 -5.60
N LEU A 238 15.58 2.27 -5.44
CA LEU A 238 15.97 1.71 -4.14
C LEU A 238 17.19 2.47 -3.58
N PRO A 239 17.44 2.42 -2.25
CA PRO A 239 18.56 3.12 -1.63
C PRO A 239 19.94 2.69 -2.13
N ASP A 240 20.07 1.47 -2.66
CA ASP A 240 21.30 0.92 -3.23
C ASP A 240 21.56 1.35 -4.69
N GLY A 241 20.70 2.21 -5.24
CA GLY A 241 20.77 2.69 -6.62
C GLY A 241 20.11 1.77 -7.64
N SER A 242 19.66 0.58 -7.25
CA SER A 242 18.83 -0.28 -8.09
C SER A 242 17.39 0.24 -8.17
N ARG A 243 16.52 -0.45 -8.93
CA ARG A 243 15.11 -0.05 -9.10
C ARG A 243 14.20 -1.21 -8.74
N MET A 244 13.19 -0.94 -7.92
CA MET A 244 12.06 -1.84 -7.71
C MET A 244 11.16 -1.75 -8.94
N GLU A 245 10.90 -2.87 -9.59
CA GLU A 245 10.10 -2.96 -10.80
C GLU A 245 9.08 -4.09 -10.69
N PHE A 246 7.96 -3.95 -11.41
CA PHE A 246 6.87 -4.92 -11.39
C PHE A 246 6.52 -5.32 -12.81
N ALA A 247 6.23 -6.60 -13.03
CA ALA A 247 5.56 -7.02 -14.24
C ALA A 247 4.07 -6.63 -14.18
N GLU A 248 3.43 -6.51 -15.33
CA GLU A 248 2.01 -6.25 -15.49
C GLU A 248 1.39 -7.28 -16.43
N MET A 249 0.34 -7.94 -15.94
CA MET A 249 -0.55 -8.76 -16.73
C MET A 249 -1.74 -7.90 -17.16
N VAL A 250 -1.85 -7.67 -18.47
CA VAL A 250 -2.84 -6.75 -19.07
C VAL A 250 -3.69 -7.48 -20.10
N LYS A 251 -4.87 -6.91 -20.38
CA LYS A 251 -5.69 -7.24 -21.54
C LYS A 251 -5.88 -5.96 -22.35
N ARG A 252 -5.32 -5.89 -23.55
CA ARG A 252 -5.43 -4.68 -24.38
C ARG A 252 -6.90 -4.41 -24.69
N GLY A 253 -7.36 -3.18 -24.46
CA GLY A 253 -8.77 -2.80 -24.63
C GLY A 253 -9.74 -3.47 -23.66
N GLY A 254 -9.24 -4.17 -22.64
CA GLY A 254 -10.06 -4.95 -21.72
C GLY A 254 -9.60 -4.83 -20.26
N ASN A 255 -10.03 -5.79 -19.45
CA ASN A 255 -9.75 -5.84 -18.02
C ASN A 255 -9.22 -7.24 -17.66
N ALA A 256 -7.92 -7.36 -17.42
CA ALA A 256 -7.29 -8.65 -17.12
C ALA A 256 -7.80 -9.23 -15.79
N SER A 257 -7.93 -8.39 -14.76
CA SER A 257 -8.39 -8.77 -13.44
C SER A 257 -9.74 -9.50 -13.49
N LYS A 258 -10.72 -8.99 -14.25
CA LYS A 258 -12.02 -9.66 -14.45
C LYS A 258 -11.88 -11.06 -15.06
N SER A 259 -10.99 -11.23 -16.04
CA SER A 259 -10.73 -12.54 -16.66
C SER A 259 -10.22 -13.55 -15.63
N PHE A 260 -9.36 -13.11 -14.71
CA PHE A 260 -8.84 -13.93 -13.61
C PHE A 260 -9.75 -13.94 -12.35
N GLY A 261 -10.99 -13.45 -12.45
CA GLY A 261 -11.94 -13.49 -11.33
C GLY A 261 -11.58 -12.54 -10.18
N THR A 262 -11.03 -11.38 -10.52
CA THR A 262 -10.66 -10.29 -9.59
C THR A 262 -9.80 -10.76 -8.41
N PRO A 263 -8.60 -11.30 -8.69
CA PRO A 263 -7.75 -11.86 -7.64
C PRO A 263 -7.31 -10.77 -6.64
N PRO A 264 -7.36 -11.03 -5.32
CA PRO A 264 -6.74 -10.16 -4.34
C PRO A 264 -5.20 -10.19 -4.46
N GLY A 265 -4.53 -9.25 -3.79
CA GLY A 265 -3.10 -9.27 -3.59
C GLY A 265 -2.64 -10.55 -2.87
N GLY A 266 -1.45 -11.03 -3.24
CA GLY A 266 -0.86 -12.26 -2.72
C GLY A 266 -1.23 -13.53 -3.47
N ILE A 267 -2.20 -13.50 -4.39
CA ILE A 267 -2.51 -14.65 -5.23
C ILE A 267 -1.34 -14.97 -6.15
N LYS A 268 -0.93 -16.25 -6.16
CA LYS A 268 0.17 -16.74 -6.99
C LYS A 268 -0.13 -16.52 -8.48
N VAL A 269 0.91 -16.10 -9.20
CA VAL A 269 0.96 -16.04 -10.65
C VAL A 269 1.92 -17.13 -11.12
N ASN A 270 1.39 -18.14 -11.78
CA ASN A 270 2.19 -19.15 -12.47
C ASN A 270 2.20 -18.80 -13.95
N TRP A 271 3.38 -18.80 -14.57
CA TRP A 271 3.52 -18.58 -16.00
C TRP A 271 4.53 -19.61 -16.53
N ARG A 272 4.24 -20.16 -17.70
CA ARG A 272 4.99 -21.26 -18.32
C ARG A 272 4.81 -21.27 -19.84
#